data_AF-A0AAU4UB69-F1
#
_entry.id   AF-A0AAU4UB69-F1
#
_cell.length_a   1.000
_cell.length_b   1.000
_cell.length_c   1.000
_cell.angle_alpha   90.00
_cell.angle_beta   90.00
_cell.angle_gamma   90.00
#
_symmetry.space_group_name_H-M   'P 1'
#
loop_
_entity.id
_entity.type
_entity.pdbx_description
1 polymer ?
#
loop_
_entity_poly.entity_id
_entity_poly.type
_entity_poly.pdbx_seq_one_letter_code
_entity_poly.pdbx_strand_id
1 'polypeptide(L)'
;MSTPVIQTQESLKHRVSALISEKFGLDETELLSGVTFDELEIDSLILVELSLILRKEMGIVLQEGELKASFTLNEAVAVIRAKADQA
;
A
#
# COMPACT_ATOMS: atom_id res chain seq x y z
N MET A 1 2.79 -17.97 -26.00
CA MET A 1 4.07 -17.99 -25.28
C MET A 1 3.75 -17.80 -23.82
N SER A 2 4.20 -18.72 -22.98
CA SER A 2 4.20 -18.67 -21.51
C SER A 2 4.59 -17.26 -21.04
N THR A 3 4.02 -16.65 -20.00
CA THR A 3 3.88 -17.08 -18.59
C THR A 3 3.31 -15.85 -17.84
N PRO A 4 2.89 -15.90 -16.56
CA PRO A 4 1.79 -16.62 -15.92
C PRO A 4 0.76 -15.65 -15.27
N VAL A 5 -0.29 -16.20 -14.66
CA VAL A 5 -1.07 -15.56 -13.58
C VAL A 5 -0.09 -15.10 -12.49
N ILE A 6 0.25 -13.81 -12.41
CA ILE A 6 1.07 -13.32 -11.31
C ILE A 6 0.19 -13.22 -10.07
N GLN A 7 0.68 -13.87 -9.02
CA GLN A 7 0.07 -14.10 -7.72
C GLN A 7 -0.37 -12.80 -7.03
N THR A 8 -1.51 -12.88 -6.35
CA THR A 8 -2.28 -11.82 -5.68
C THR A 8 -1.47 -10.86 -4.77
N GLN A 9 -0.23 -11.20 -4.39
CA GLN A 9 0.58 -10.41 -3.46
C GLN A 9 1.56 -9.44 -4.15
N GLU A 10 2.32 -9.88 -5.16
CA GLU A 10 3.23 -9.00 -5.90
C GLU A 10 2.46 -7.95 -6.71
N SER A 11 1.32 -8.34 -7.30
CA SER A 11 0.44 -7.41 -8.00
C SER A 11 -0.19 -6.37 -7.07
N LEU A 12 -0.53 -6.76 -5.83
CA LEU A 12 -1.04 -5.80 -4.85
C LEU A 12 0.04 -4.84 -4.37
N LYS A 13 1.24 -5.35 -4.10
CA LYS A 13 2.39 -4.52 -3.71
C LYS A 13 2.70 -3.47 -4.76
N HIS A 14 2.81 -3.87 -6.02
CA HIS A 14 3.05 -2.94 -7.13
C HIS A 14 1.90 -1.95 -7.31
N ARG A 15 0.65 -2.37 -7.08
CA ARG A 15 -0.49 -1.48 -7.20
C ARG A 15 -0.55 -0.45 -6.08
N VAL A 16 -0.22 -0.83 -4.86
CA VAL A 16 -0.12 0.08 -3.72
C VAL A 16 1.07 1.03 -3.88
N SER A 17 2.24 0.54 -4.34
CA SER A 17 3.40 1.42 -4.62
C SER A 17 3.09 2.45 -5.70
N ALA A 18 2.52 2.01 -6.82
CA ALA A 18 2.14 2.90 -7.91
C ALA A 18 1.12 3.94 -7.44
N LEU A 19 0.12 3.53 -6.65
CA LEU A 19 -0.87 4.44 -6.11
C LEU A 19 -0.25 5.48 -5.15
N ILE A 20 0.69 5.06 -4.30
CA ILE A 20 1.40 5.98 -3.42
C ILE A 20 2.26 6.95 -4.25
N SER A 21 2.97 6.46 -5.26
CA SER A 21 3.79 7.28 -6.16
C SER A 21 2.95 8.30 -6.94
N GLU A 22 1.84 7.87 -7.55
CA GLU A 22 0.96 8.75 -8.32
C GLU A 22 0.24 9.78 -7.46
N LYS A 23 -0.13 9.44 -6.22
CA LYS A 23 -0.94 10.31 -5.34
C LYS A 23 -0.09 11.24 -4.49
N PHE A 24 1.08 10.78 -4.05
CA PHE A 24 1.93 11.50 -3.10
C PHE A 24 3.28 11.91 -3.69
N GLY A 25 3.61 11.49 -4.92
CA GLY A 25 4.84 11.87 -5.60
C GLY A 25 6.09 11.16 -5.08
N LEU A 26 5.93 10.01 -4.42
CA LEU A 26 7.02 9.25 -3.82
C LEU A 26 7.67 8.28 -4.81
N ASP A 27 8.94 7.97 -4.59
CA ASP A 27 9.67 7.07 -5.46
C ASP A 27 9.32 5.59 -5.18
N GLU A 28 8.91 4.87 -6.22
CA GLU A 28 8.57 3.45 -6.10
C GLU A 28 9.77 2.60 -5.70
N THR A 29 10.99 2.94 -6.12
CA THR A 29 12.18 2.17 -5.79
C THR A 29 12.52 2.27 -4.30
N GLU A 30 12.31 3.44 -3.70
CA GLU A 30 12.46 3.62 -2.25
C GLU A 30 11.39 2.84 -1.49
N LEU A 31 10.12 2.94 -1.90
CA LEU A 31 9.01 2.15 -1.35
C LEU A 31 9.28 0.63 -1.40
N LEU A 32 9.88 0.15 -2.50
CA LEU A 32 10.21 -1.26 -2.69
C LEU A 32 11.46 -1.72 -1.92
N SER A 33 12.32 -0.79 -1.52
CA SER A 33 13.58 -1.06 -0.81
C SER A 33 13.38 -1.58 0.62
N GLY A 34 12.17 -1.47 1.16
CA GLY A 34 11.81 -2.00 2.47
C GLY A 34 12.07 -1.04 3.63
N VAL A 35 12.23 0.25 3.34
CA VAL A 35 12.20 1.32 4.35
C VAL A 35 10.78 1.52 4.89
N THR A 36 10.69 2.14 6.05
CA THR A 36 9.41 2.48 6.69
C THR A 36 8.78 3.70 6.04
N PHE A 37 7.47 3.87 6.21
CA PHE A 37 6.75 5.05 5.77
C PHE A 37 7.25 6.33 6.45
N ASP A 38 7.64 6.28 7.72
CA ASP A 38 8.27 7.39 8.45
C ASP A 38 9.55 7.87 7.76
N GLU A 39 10.41 6.93 7.33
CA GLU A 39 11.64 7.22 6.57
C GLU A 39 11.37 7.78 5.17
N LEU A 40 10.19 7.53 4.61
CA LEU A 40 9.74 8.03 3.31
C LEU A 40 8.96 9.33 3.39
N GLU A 41 8.98 10.01 4.55
CA GLU A 41 8.19 11.22 4.82
C GLU A 41 6.67 11.00 4.65
N ILE A 42 6.20 9.76 4.85
CA ILE A 42 4.78 9.41 4.89
C ILE A 42 4.27 9.54 6.33
N ASP A 43 3.64 10.68 6.59
CA ASP A 43 2.99 10.96 7.87
C ASP A 43 1.64 10.22 8.04
N SER A 44 1.12 10.23 9.28
CA SER A 44 -0.21 9.69 9.58
C SER A 44 -1.34 10.31 8.74
N LEU A 45 -1.22 11.58 8.35
CA LEU A 45 -2.21 12.24 7.48
C LEU A 45 -2.23 11.62 6.08
N ILE A 46 -1.04 11.35 5.51
CA ILE A 46 -0.89 10.69 4.21
C ILE A 46 -1.47 9.27 4.27
N LEU A 47 -1.25 8.55 5.37
CA LEU A 47 -1.83 7.21 5.57
C LEU A 47 -3.36 7.21 5.68
N VAL A 48 -3.93 8.23 6.31
CA VAL A 48 -5.39 8.43 6.33
C VAL A 48 -5.92 8.68 4.92
N GLU A 49 -5.24 9.52 4.14
CA GLU A 49 -5.63 9.78 2.75
C GLU A 49 -5.49 8.52 1.88
N LEU A 50 -4.39 7.76 2.01
CA LEU A 50 -4.20 6.47 1.36
C LEU A 50 -5.35 5.50 1.68
N SER A 51 -5.78 5.44 2.94
CA SER A 51 -6.90 4.59 3.37
C SER A 51 -8.22 4.99 2.70
N LEU A 52 -8.46 6.29 2.50
CA LEU A 52 -9.63 6.80 1.78
C LEU A 52 -9.56 6.45 0.28
N ILE A 53 -8.37 6.55 -0.32
CA ILE A 53 -8.16 6.20 -1.73
C ILE A 53 -8.35 4.70 -1.94
N LEU A 54 -7.78 3.84 -1.08
CA LEU A 54 -7.97 2.38 -1.15
C LEU A 54 -9.45 1.99 -1.04
N ARG A 55 -10.21 2.68 -0.18
CA ARG A 55 -11.66 2.49 -0.10
C ARG A 55 -12.35 2.85 -1.41
N LYS A 56 -11.99 3.99 -2.02
CA LYS A 56 -12.63 4.49 -3.24
C LYS A 56 -12.26 3.68 -4.49
N GLU A 57 -10.99 3.35 -4.65
CA GLU A 57 -10.44 2.71 -5.85
C GLU A 57 -10.51 1.18 -5.79
N MET A 58 -10.46 0.60 -4.59
CA MET A 58 -10.37 -0.86 -4.40
C MET A 58 -11.49 -1.43 -3.52
N GLY A 59 -12.34 -0.59 -2.92
CA GLY A 59 -13.39 -1.04 -1.99
C GLY A 59 -12.86 -1.48 -0.62
N ILE A 60 -11.57 -1.31 -0.35
CA ILE A 60 -10.93 -1.81 0.88
C ILE A 60 -11.09 -0.79 2.00
N VAL A 61 -11.76 -1.17 3.08
CA VAL A 61 -11.96 -0.31 4.25
C VAL A 61 -10.91 -0.60 5.30
N LEU A 62 -10.01 0.35 5.52
CA LEU A 62 -9.06 0.34 6.63
C LEU A 62 -9.58 1.24 7.77
N GLN A 63 -9.40 0.79 9.00
CA GLN A 63 -9.67 1.58 10.21
C GLN A 63 -8.46 2.45 10.58
N GLU A 64 -8.70 3.50 11.37
CA GLU A 64 -7.63 4.35 11.89
C GLU A 64 -6.65 3.52 12.74
N GLY A 65 -5.35 3.71 12.48
CA GLY A 65 -4.29 2.98 13.16
C GLY A 65 -3.98 1.59 12.60
N GLU A 66 -4.70 1.11 11.58
CA GLU A 66 -4.34 -0.13 10.85
C GLU A 66 -3.13 0.06 9.95
N LEU A 67 -2.95 1.27 9.40
CA LEU A 67 -1.70 1.68 8.78
C LEU A 67 -0.96 2.62 9.74
N LYS A 68 0.35 2.43 9.85
CA LYS A 68 1.24 3.20 10.73
C LYS A 68 2.47 3.64 9.97
N ALA A 69 3.00 4.81 10.31
CA ALA A 69 4.24 5.33 9.69
C ALA A 69 5.44 4.40 9.96
N SER A 70 5.42 3.65 11.06
CA SER A 70 6.43 2.64 11.36
C SER A 70 6.39 1.40 10.46
N PHE A 71 5.43 1.28 9.55
CA PHE A 71 5.31 0.11 8.67
C PHE A 71 6.11 0.31 7.38
N THR A 72 6.63 -0.79 6.86
CA THR A 72 7.14 -0.89 5.50
C THR A 72 5.99 -1.10 4.50
N LEU A 73 6.26 -0.89 3.21
CA LEU A 73 5.30 -1.21 2.15
C LEU A 73 4.80 -2.66 2.23
N ASN A 74 5.69 -3.61 2.54
CA ASN A 74 5.32 -5.03 2.63
C ASN A 74 4.30 -5.29 3.75
N GLU A 75 4.49 -4.67 4.92
CA GLU A 75 3.59 -4.82 6.06
C GLU A 75 2.24 -4.17 5.78
N ALA A 76 2.23 -2.98 5.19
CA ALA A 76 1.01 -2.31 4.77
C ALA A 76 0.21 -3.14 3.76
N VAL A 77 0.89 -3.70 2.75
CA VAL A 77 0.28 -4.59 1.76
C VAL A 77 -0.31 -5.84 2.41
N ALA A 78 0.33 -6.40 3.44
CA ALA A 78 -0.20 -7.53 4.19
C ALA A 78 -1.51 -7.17 4.91
N VAL A 79 -1.59 -5.99 5.55
CA VAL A 79 -2.81 -5.49 6.19
C VAL A 79 -3.92 -5.27 5.15
N ILE A 80 -3.59 -4.60 4.05
CA ILE A 80 -4.54 -4.32 2.95
C ILE A 80 -5.09 -5.63 2.37
N ARG A 81 -4.23 -6.63 2.16
CA ARG A 81 -4.64 -7.95 1.66
C ARG A 81 -5.56 -8.66 2.62
N ALA A 82 -5.25 -8.65 3.92
CA ALA A 82 -6.10 -9.27 4.93
C ALA A 82 -7.50 -8.67 4.93
N LYS A 83 -7.61 -7.37 4.64
CA LYS A 83 -8.90 -6.67 4.53
C LYS A 83 -9.62 -6.96 3.22
N ALA A 84 -8.87 -7.06 2.12
CA ALA A 84 -9.43 -7.42 0.82
C ALA A 84 -10.02 -8.85 0.81
N ASP A 85 -9.44 -9.77 1.58
CA ASP A 85 -9.95 -11.15 1.72
C ASP A 85 -11.23 -11.21 2.59
N GLN A 86 -11.44 -10.22 3.46
CA GLN A 86 -12.60 -10.11 4.35
C GLN A 86 -13.75 -9.27 3.77
N ALA A 87 -13.56 -8.62 2.61
CA ALA A 87 -14.52 -7.73 1.95
C ALA A 87 -15.32 -8.48 0.87
#